data_AF-A0A6P0XC65-F1
#
_entry.id   AF-A0A6P0XC65-F1
#
_cell.length_a   1.000
_cell.length_b   1.000
_cell.length_c   1.000
_cell.angle_alpha   90.00
_cell.angle_beta   90.00
_cell.angle_gamma   90.00
#
_symmetry.space_group_name_H-M   'P 1'
#
loop_
_entity.id
_entity.type
_entity.pdbx_description
1 polymer ?
#
loop_
_entity_poly.entity_id
_entity_poly.type
_entity_poly.pdbx_seq_one_letter_code
_entity_poly.pdbx_strand_id
1 'polypeptide(L)'
;MKYIKKSDEPEDLAKFKASANEDWQPTYNDLRSKEKTNIHQKLLEEQGYICCYCGMEIDKENSHIEHLKPRSIFSEEQLNYNNLLASCQREREKKEPPHCGVKKADWYDEKLMVSPLEPNCGDFFRYTGSGEI
;
A
#
# COMPACT_ATOMS: atom_id res chain seq x y z
N MET A 1 -13.53 -3.03 -3.33
CA MET A 1 -12.57 -2.17 -2.59
C MET A 1 -13.28 -1.53 -1.40
N LYS A 2 -12.63 -1.36 -0.25
CA LYS A 2 -13.19 -0.69 0.94
C LYS A 2 -12.40 0.58 1.23
N TYR A 3 -13.09 1.65 1.64
CA TYR A 3 -12.45 2.90 2.03
C TYR A 3 -11.51 2.69 3.23
N ILE A 4 -10.28 3.15 3.08
CA ILE A 4 -9.23 3.14 4.11
C ILE A 4 -9.10 4.56 4.66
N LYS A 5 -9.45 4.71 5.94
CA LYS A 5 -9.23 5.95 6.68
C LYS A 5 -7.83 5.93 7.29
N LYS A 6 -6.94 6.76 6.76
CA LYS A 6 -5.57 6.91 7.29
C LYS A 6 -5.59 7.39 8.74
N SER A 7 -4.70 6.81 9.53
CA SER A 7 -4.31 7.22 10.87
C SER A 7 -3.01 8.03 10.82
N ASP A 8 -2.57 8.52 11.97
CA ASP A 8 -1.30 9.21 12.06
C ASP A 8 -0.13 8.29 11.70
N GLU A 9 0.86 8.86 11.03
CA GLU A 9 2.08 8.16 10.65
C GLU A 9 2.80 7.59 11.88
N PRO A 10 3.36 6.35 11.80
CA PRO A 10 4.19 5.80 12.86
C PRO A 10 5.36 6.71 13.25
N GLU A 11 5.59 6.86 14.56
CA GLU A 11 6.69 7.67 15.08
C GLU A 11 8.06 7.21 14.54
N ASP A 12 8.24 5.92 14.32
CA ASP A 12 9.47 5.36 13.74
C ASP A 12 9.74 5.89 12.32
N LEU A 13 8.70 6.03 11.49
CA LEU A 13 8.83 6.58 10.13
C LEU A 13 9.08 8.09 10.18
N ALA A 14 8.43 8.80 11.10
CA ALA A 14 8.67 10.23 11.32
C ALA A 14 10.11 10.50 11.76
N LYS A 15 10.62 9.74 12.76
CA LYS A 15 12.02 9.79 13.21
C LYS A 15 13.00 9.45 12.10
N PHE A 16 12.68 8.44 11.29
CA PHE A 16 13.51 8.04 10.16
C PHE A 16 13.62 9.17 9.13
N LYS A 17 12.50 9.81 8.75
CA LYS A 17 12.52 10.99 7.85
C LYS A 17 13.30 12.17 8.45
N ALA A 18 13.18 12.40 9.76
CA ALA A 18 13.87 13.47 10.46
C ALA A 18 15.40 13.28 10.57
N SER A 19 15.93 12.08 10.24
CA SER A 19 17.38 11.82 10.23
C SER A 19 18.08 12.33 8.95
N ALA A 20 17.33 12.93 8.03
CA ALA A 20 17.85 13.62 6.86
C ALA A 20 18.82 14.75 7.25
N ASN A 21 19.86 14.93 6.44
CA ASN A 21 20.84 16.00 6.57
C ASN A 21 21.34 16.45 5.18
N GLU A 22 22.27 17.40 5.13
CA GLU A 22 22.77 17.95 3.86
C GLU A 22 23.43 16.91 2.95
N ASP A 23 24.09 15.90 3.52
CA ASP A 23 24.82 14.87 2.78
C ASP A 23 23.98 13.63 2.46
N TRP A 24 22.84 13.45 3.14
CA TRP A 24 22.03 12.23 3.01
C TRP A 24 20.54 12.50 3.19
N GLN A 25 19.75 11.99 2.24
CA GLN A 25 18.30 12.02 2.24
C GLN A 25 17.76 10.58 2.34
N PRO A 26 16.90 10.28 3.32
CA PRO A 26 16.39 8.93 3.51
C PRO A 26 15.45 8.54 2.37
N THR A 27 15.61 7.32 1.86
CA THR A 27 14.74 6.72 0.86
C THR A 27 14.04 5.48 1.42
N TYR A 28 13.04 4.98 0.70
CA TYR A 28 12.35 3.75 1.09
C TYR A 28 13.28 2.52 1.06
N ASN A 29 14.36 2.56 0.27
CA ASN A 29 15.36 1.48 0.26
C ASN A 29 16.24 1.49 1.52
N ASP A 30 16.38 2.63 2.18
CA ASP A 30 17.20 2.79 3.38
C ASP A 30 16.48 2.33 4.66
N LEU A 31 15.15 2.14 4.60
CA LEU A 31 14.38 1.55 5.70
C LEU A 31 14.88 0.13 5.98
N ARG A 32 15.28 -0.14 7.23
CA ARG A 32 15.75 -1.47 7.65
C ARG A 32 14.54 -2.38 7.91
N SER A 33 14.84 -3.67 8.13
CA SER A 33 13.81 -4.69 8.30
C SER A 33 12.85 -4.40 9.46
N LYS A 34 13.32 -3.73 10.51
CA LYS A 34 12.51 -3.37 11.68
C LYS A 34 11.51 -2.27 11.35
N GLU A 35 11.95 -1.17 10.74
CA GLU A 35 11.10 -0.05 10.35
C GLU A 35 10.05 -0.50 9.34
N LYS A 36 10.45 -1.28 8.32
CA LYS A 36 9.51 -1.87 7.35
C LYS A 36 8.48 -2.76 8.02
N THR A 37 8.91 -3.58 8.99
CA THR A 37 7.99 -4.44 9.76
C THR A 37 6.97 -3.63 10.54
N ASN A 38 7.41 -2.56 11.22
CA ASN A 38 6.53 -1.72 12.03
C ASN A 38 5.53 -0.94 11.17
N ILE A 39 6.00 -0.38 10.04
CA ILE A 39 5.14 0.29 9.07
C ILE A 39 4.09 -0.70 8.53
N HIS A 40 4.53 -1.90 8.13
CA HIS A 40 3.62 -2.91 7.60
C HIS A 40 2.57 -3.33 8.62
N GLN A 41 2.97 -3.58 9.87
CA GLN A 41 2.06 -3.92 10.96
C GLN A 41 1.01 -2.83 11.19
N LYS A 42 1.43 -1.55 11.19
CA LYS A 42 0.50 -0.43 11.33
C LYS A 42 -0.52 -0.37 10.18
N LEU A 43 -0.07 -0.60 8.95
CA LEU A 43 -0.96 -0.61 7.77
C LEU A 43 -1.98 -1.75 7.84
N LEU A 44 -1.59 -2.92 8.33
CA LEU A 44 -2.50 -4.04 8.55
C LEU A 44 -3.58 -3.69 9.57
N GLU A 45 -3.20 -3.14 10.72
CA GLU A 45 -4.14 -2.70 11.76
C GLU A 45 -5.09 -1.60 11.26
N GLU A 46 -4.55 -0.61 10.55
CA GLU A 46 -5.31 0.50 9.97
C GLU A 46 -6.34 0.02 8.93
N GLN A 47 -5.97 -0.95 8.10
CA GLN A 47 -6.85 -1.53 7.09
C GLN A 47 -7.84 -2.54 7.68
N GLY A 48 -7.63 -2.99 8.93
CA GLY A 48 -8.40 -4.09 9.52
C GLY A 48 -8.09 -5.43 8.86
N TYR A 49 -6.81 -5.67 8.52
CA TYR A 49 -6.29 -6.93 7.98
C TYR A 49 -6.92 -7.34 6.65
N ILE A 50 -7.22 -6.37 5.78
CA ILE A 50 -7.68 -6.62 4.41
C ILE A 50 -6.81 -5.93 3.37
N CYS A 51 -6.65 -6.55 2.20
CA CYS A 51 -5.92 -6.00 1.06
C CYS A 51 -6.58 -4.72 0.56
N CYS A 52 -5.77 -3.68 0.31
CA CYS A 52 -6.26 -2.36 -0.07
C CYS A 52 -7.06 -2.35 -1.39
N TYR A 53 -6.80 -3.29 -2.30
CA TYR A 53 -7.49 -3.35 -3.60
C TYR A 53 -8.65 -4.34 -3.60
N CYS A 54 -8.38 -5.63 -3.39
CA CYS A 54 -9.41 -6.67 -3.49
C CYS A 54 -10.23 -6.87 -2.21
N GLY A 55 -9.77 -6.40 -1.05
CA GLY A 55 -10.47 -6.57 0.22
C GLY A 55 -10.41 -7.98 0.83
N MET A 56 -9.60 -8.89 0.29
CA MET A 56 -9.36 -10.20 0.91
C MET A 56 -8.60 -10.05 2.23
N GLU A 57 -8.77 -10.99 3.14
CA GLU A 57 -8.01 -11.06 4.40
C GLU A 57 -6.50 -11.20 4.13
N ILE A 58 -5.70 -10.46 4.87
CA ILE A 58 -4.24 -10.47 4.80
C ILE A 58 -3.60 -10.39 6.18
N ASP A 59 -2.38 -10.90 6.26
CA ASP A 59 -1.50 -10.82 7.41
C ASP A 59 -0.08 -10.46 6.97
N LYS A 60 0.84 -10.43 7.93
CA LYS A 60 2.24 -10.06 7.68
C LYS A 60 2.97 -10.99 6.69
N GLU A 61 2.55 -12.25 6.59
CA GLU A 61 3.22 -13.28 5.78
C GLU A 61 2.73 -13.23 4.32
N ASN A 62 1.44 -12.98 4.10
CA ASN A 62 0.85 -13.00 2.75
C ASN A 62 0.75 -11.62 2.06
N SER A 63 1.12 -10.53 2.74
CA SER A 63 0.99 -9.16 2.22
C SER A 63 2.27 -8.33 2.26
N HIS A 64 2.30 -7.26 1.47
CA HIS A 64 3.43 -6.35 1.33
C HIS A 64 2.96 -4.89 1.39
N ILE A 65 3.90 -4.00 1.67
CA ILE A 65 3.69 -2.56 1.56
C ILE A 65 3.58 -2.20 0.09
N GLU A 66 2.44 -1.64 -0.28
CA GLU A 66 2.11 -1.12 -1.60
C GLU A 66 2.21 0.41 -1.60
N HIS A 67 2.78 0.95 -2.67
CA HIS A 67 2.76 2.39 -2.94
C HIS A 67 1.60 2.70 -3.88
N LEU A 68 0.63 3.51 -3.44
CA LEU A 68 -0.50 3.92 -4.28
C LEU A 68 0.01 4.63 -5.55
N LYS A 69 0.77 5.71 -5.37
CA LYS A 69 1.61 6.33 -6.39
C LYS A 69 2.97 5.62 -6.43
N PRO A 70 3.34 4.99 -7.55
CA PRO A 70 4.53 4.16 -7.64
C PRO A 70 5.81 4.99 -7.50
N ARG A 71 6.75 4.48 -6.71
CA ARG A 71 8.03 5.14 -6.42
C ARG A 71 8.91 5.40 -7.65
N SER A 72 8.78 4.56 -8.69
CA SER A 72 9.50 4.71 -9.96
C SER A 72 9.15 6.01 -10.70
N ILE A 73 7.95 6.54 -10.46
CA ILE A 73 7.44 7.77 -11.09
C ILE A 73 7.39 8.92 -10.07
N PHE A 74 6.95 8.65 -8.84
CA PHE A 74 6.75 9.62 -7.76
C PHE A 74 7.72 9.37 -6.61
N SER A 75 8.99 9.68 -6.84
CA SER A 75 10.07 9.39 -5.87
C SER A 75 9.90 10.15 -4.55
N GLU A 76 9.28 11.32 -4.57
CA GLU A 76 8.97 12.15 -3.41
C GLU A 76 7.89 11.54 -2.50
N GLU A 77 7.03 10.67 -3.05
CA GLU A 77 5.93 10.01 -2.33
C GLU A 77 6.37 8.70 -1.66
N GLN A 78 7.64 8.30 -1.82
CA GLN A 78 8.11 6.98 -1.42
C GLN A 78 8.10 6.72 0.09
N LEU A 79 8.22 7.79 0.90
CA LEU A 79 8.14 7.76 2.36
C LEU A 79 6.89 8.47 2.90
N ASN A 80 5.98 8.90 2.03
CA ASN A 80 4.71 9.50 2.47
C ASN A 80 3.80 8.40 2.99
N TYR A 81 3.51 8.36 4.29
CA TYR A 81 2.64 7.34 4.87
C TYR A 81 1.23 7.29 4.28
N ASN A 82 0.71 8.44 3.81
CA ASN A 82 -0.58 8.49 3.12
C ASN A 82 -0.52 7.87 1.72
N ASN A 83 0.67 7.62 1.19
CA ASN A 83 0.88 6.89 -0.06
C ASN A 83 1.16 5.38 0.16
N LEU A 84 1.28 4.93 1.42
CA LEU A 84 1.56 3.54 1.77
C LEU A 84 0.29 2.80 2.20
N LEU A 85 0.16 1.57 1.71
CA LEU A 85 -0.96 0.65 1.91
C LEU A 85 -0.44 -0.78 2.10
N ALA A 86 -1.28 -1.72 2.54
CA ALA A 86 -0.99 -3.15 2.53
C ALA A 86 -1.76 -3.86 1.40
N SER A 87 -1.05 -4.59 0.53
CA SER A 87 -1.60 -5.39 -0.57
C SER A 87 -1.21 -6.85 -0.42
N CYS A 88 -2.10 -7.76 -0.83
CA CYS A 88 -1.86 -9.21 -0.87
C CYS A 88 -0.79 -9.63 -1.89
N GLN A 89 -0.49 -10.93 -1.95
CA GLN A 89 0.46 -11.56 -2.89
C GLN A 89 1.93 -11.22 -2.64
N ARG A 90 2.35 -11.11 -1.37
CA ARG A 90 3.79 -11.04 -1.04
C ARG A 90 4.54 -12.27 -1.51
N GLU A 91 4.04 -13.43 -1.12
CA GLU A 91 4.47 -14.72 -1.63
C GLU A 91 3.39 -15.21 -2.59
N ARG A 92 3.81 -15.66 -3.78
CA ARG A 92 2.91 -16.17 -4.80
C ARG A 92 3.29 -17.60 -5.10
N GLU A 93 2.29 -18.48 -5.10
CA GLU A 93 2.48 -19.77 -5.74
C GLU A 93 2.71 -19.57 -7.23
N LYS A 94 3.59 -20.38 -7.85
CA LYS A 94 3.94 -20.24 -9.28
C LYS A 94 2.73 -20.25 -10.23
N LYS A 95 1.61 -20.85 -9.81
CA LYS A 95 0.38 -20.99 -10.61
C LYS A 95 -0.64 -19.87 -10.37
N GLU A 96 -0.47 -19.07 -9.33
CA GLU A 96 -1.42 -18.02 -8.99
C GLU A 96 -1.21 -16.81 -9.92
N PRO A 97 -2.24 -16.34 -10.64
CA PRO A 97 -2.11 -15.18 -11.51
C PRO A 97 -1.84 -13.90 -10.69
N PRO A 98 -1.03 -12.95 -11.20
CA PRO A 98 -0.80 -11.70 -10.50
C PRO A 98 -2.10 -10.89 -10.42
N HIS A 99 -2.36 -10.28 -9.26
CA HIS A 99 -3.41 -9.30 -9.06
C HIS A 99 -2.96 -8.22 -8.06
N CYS A 100 -3.81 -7.21 -7.83
CA CYS A 100 -3.58 -6.14 -6.84
C CYS A 100 -2.23 -5.43 -7.06
N GLY A 101 -1.48 -5.12 -6.00
CA GLY A 101 -0.20 -4.39 -6.09
C GLY A 101 0.79 -5.04 -7.06
N VAL A 102 0.87 -6.38 -7.08
CA VAL A 102 1.77 -7.12 -7.99
C VAL A 102 1.39 -6.91 -9.46
N LYS A 103 0.09 -6.94 -9.79
CA LYS A 103 -0.37 -6.69 -11.17
C LYS A 103 -0.32 -5.22 -11.54
N LYS A 104 -0.60 -4.33 -10.59
CA LYS A 104 -0.52 -2.87 -10.78
C LYS A 104 0.92 -2.46 -11.10
N ALA A 105 1.90 -3.00 -10.37
CA ALA A 105 3.31 -2.65 -10.51
C ALA A 105 3.48 -1.11 -10.52
N ASP A 106 4.12 -0.58 -11.56
CA ASP A 106 4.35 0.86 -11.75
C ASP A 106 3.20 1.58 -12.47
N TRP A 107 2.09 0.92 -12.77
CA TRP A 107 0.95 1.57 -13.41
C TRP A 107 0.24 2.52 -12.43
N TYR A 108 0.05 3.76 -12.85
CA TYR A 108 -0.74 4.76 -12.16
C TYR A 108 -1.20 5.83 -13.15
N ASP A 109 -2.48 6.17 -13.08
CA ASP A 109 -3.07 7.29 -13.81
C ASP A 109 -4.00 8.02 -12.84
N GLU A 110 -3.77 9.32 -12.64
CA GLU A 110 -4.51 10.11 -11.65
C GLU A 110 -6.01 10.18 -11.92
N LYS A 111 -6.45 9.99 -13.17
CA LYS A 111 -7.87 10.03 -13.56
C LYS A 111 -8.53 8.66 -13.58
N LEU A 112 -7.75 7.59 -13.78
CA LEU A 112 -8.28 6.23 -13.91
C LEU A 112 -8.06 5.37 -12.65
N MET A 113 -7.13 5.74 -11.79
CA MET A 113 -6.86 5.00 -10.56
C MET A 113 -7.98 5.24 -9.54
N VAL A 114 -8.74 4.20 -9.22
CA VAL A 114 -9.66 4.22 -8.07
C VAL A 114 -8.82 4.07 -6.81
N SER A 115 -8.70 5.16 -6.05
CA SER A 115 -7.91 5.19 -4.83
C SER A 115 -8.70 4.59 -3.65
N PRO A 116 -8.14 3.63 -2.89
CA PRO A 116 -8.80 3.13 -1.69
C PRO A 116 -8.84 4.16 -0.54
N LEU A 117 -8.20 5.32 -0.74
CA LEU A 117 -8.23 6.46 0.19
C LEU A 117 -9.38 7.43 -0.08
N GLU A 118 -10.17 7.18 -1.14
CA GLU A 118 -11.37 7.96 -1.43
C GLU A 118 -12.61 7.29 -0.81
N PRO A 119 -13.47 8.02 -0.09
CA PRO A 119 -14.65 7.44 0.57
C PRO A 119 -15.60 6.69 -0.37
N ASN A 120 -15.68 7.10 -1.63
CA ASN A 120 -16.52 6.51 -2.66
C ASN A 120 -15.82 5.40 -3.48
N CYS A 121 -14.63 4.94 -3.08
CA CYS A 121 -13.86 3.94 -3.84
C CYS A 121 -14.64 2.64 -4.10
N GLY A 122 -15.56 2.27 -3.19
CA GLY A 122 -16.42 1.10 -3.33
C GLY A 122 -17.47 1.25 -4.44
N ASP A 123 -17.89 2.48 -4.73
CA ASP A 123 -19.00 2.77 -5.65
C ASP A 123 -18.62 2.55 -7.12
N PHE A 124 -17.32 2.51 -7.42
CA PHE A 124 -16.78 2.24 -8.75
C PHE A 124 -16.90 0.76 -9.16
N PHE A 125 -17.21 -0.13 -8.20
CA PHE A 125 -17.32 -1.56 -8.46
C PHE A 125 -18.75 -2.02 -8.19
N ARG A 126 -19.42 -2.55 -9.21
CA ARG A 126 -20.70 -3.24 -9.06
C ARG A 126 -20.50 -4.70 -9.44
N TYR A 127 -21.04 -5.58 -8.61
CA TYR A 127 -20.95 -7.01 -8.84
C TYR A 127 -22.30 -7.52 -9.34
N THR A 128 -22.28 -8.33 -10.39
CA THR A 128 -23.45 -9.11 -10.79
C THR A 128 -23.76 -10.18 -9.73
N GLY A 129 -24.93 -10.83 -9.82
CA GLY A 129 -25.26 -11.97 -8.96
C GLY A 129 -24.29 -13.16 -9.11
N SER A 130 -23.53 -13.21 -10.22
CA SER A 130 -22.45 -14.17 -10.48
C SER A 130 -21.07 -13.70 -9.97
N GLY A 131 -20.96 -12.48 -9.42
CA GLY A 131 -19.71 -11.94 -8.87
C GLY A 131 -18.77 -11.30 -9.90
N GLU A 132 -19.27 -10.99 -11.10
CA GLU A 132 -18.50 -10.31 -12.16
C GLU A 132 -18.58 -8.78 -12.00
N ILE A 133 -17.51 -8.07 -12.36
CA ILE A 133 -17.39 -6.59 -12.33
C ILE A 133 -17.62 -6.02 -13.73
#